data_AF-A0A5J4X4M2-F1
#
_entry.id   AF-A0A5J4X4M2-F1
#
_cell.length_a   1.000
_cell.length_b   1.000
_cell.length_c   1.000
_cell.angle_alpha   90.00
_cell.angle_beta   90.00
_cell.angle_gamma   90.00
#
_symmetry.space_group_name_H-M   'P 1'
#
loop_
_entity.id
_entity.type
_entity.pdbx_description
1 polymer ?
#
loop_
_entity_poly.entity_id
_entity_poly.type
_entity_poly.pdbx_seq_one_letter_code
_entity_poly.pdbx_strand_id
1 'polypeptide(L)'
;MTRIIFDNRAGSRTRTPLKLSVEIIPEIQIMEKFNPDPIVFENVTEFKQYLALNKAEMEKMSTLKLNMQFKIKGGYRIIRLKGQISLRLWPKEQKLERQSETIDQMQNLDQRLESLIAALLSKNIITEEDLN
;
A
#
# COMPACT_ATOMS: atom_id res chain seq x y z
N MET A 1 3.66 -43.47 15.93
CA MET A 1 4.95 -42.81 15.65
C MET A 1 5.07 -41.57 16.53
N THR A 2 5.84 -41.64 17.62
CA THR A 2 6.02 -40.58 18.61
C THR A 2 7.19 -39.67 18.19
N ARG A 3 6.96 -38.37 18.06
CA ARG A 3 8.03 -37.40 17.75
C ARG A 3 8.83 -37.09 19.01
N ILE A 4 10.13 -37.35 18.95
CA ILE A 4 11.10 -37.03 19.99
C ILE A 4 11.60 -35.60 19.72
N ILE A 5 11.36 -34.68 20.66
CA ILE A 5 11.96 -33.32 20.63
C ILE A 5 13.26 -33.39 21.43
N PHE A 6 14.37 -33.10 20.76
CA PHE A 6 15.70 -33.00 21.37
C PHE A 6 15.99 -31.56 21.78
N ASP A 7 16.00 -31.30 23.09
CA ASP A 7 16.59 -30.08 23.64
C ASP A 7 18.00 -30.39 24.15
N ASN A 8 19.00 -29.91 23.40
CA ASN A 8 20.41 -29.97 23.77
C ASN A 8 20.74 -28.88 24.79
N ARG A 9 20.53 -29.16 26.08
CA ARG A 9 21.22 -28.46 27.18
C ARG A 9 21.55 -29.47 28.28
N ALA A 10 22.85 -29.70 28.44
CA ALA A 10 23.42 -30.54 29.47
C ALA A 10 23.08 -29.98 30.87
N GLY A 11 22.31 -30.74 31.63
CA GLY A 11 21.95 -30.45 33.00
C GLY A 11 21.08 -31.61 33.51
N SER A 12 21.55 -32.29 34.54
CA SER A 12 20.97 -33.50 35.12
C SER A 12 19.44 -33.43 35.22
N ARG A 13 18.74 -34.28 34.45
CA ARG A 13 17.28 -34.40 34.48
C ARG A 13 16.91 -35.60 35.34
N THR A 14 16.69 -35.40 36.64
CA THR A 14 15.79 -36.30 37.38
C THR A 14 14.43 -36.19 36.70
N ARG A 15 14.03 -37.24 35.98
CA ARG A 15 12.70 -37.36 35.38
C ARG A 15 11.68 -37.52 36.51
N THR A 16 11.23 -36.41 37.07
CA THR A 16 9.97 -36.41 37.82
C THR A 16 8.87 -36.72 36.81
N PRO A 17 8.13 -37.84 36.96
CA PRO A 17 6.97 -38.08 36.11
C PRO A 17 5.98 -36.94 36.34
N LEU A 18 5.63 -36.24 35.28
CA LEU A 18 4.53 -35.28 35.31
C LEU A 18 3.30 -36.05 35.77
N LYS A 19 2.72 -35.67 36.92
CA LYS A 19 1.41 -36.17 37.34
C LYS A 19 0.46 -35.91 36.18
N LEU A 20 -0.11 -36.98 35.63
CA LEU A 20 -1.23 -36.92 34.70
C LEU A 20 -2.44 -36.39 35.48
N SER A 21 -2.49 -35.10 35.75
CA SER A 21 -3.77 -34.43 35.91
C SER A 21 -4.40 -34.52 34.53
N VAL A 22 -5.42 -35.38 34.39
CA VAL A 22 -6.35 -35.33 33.27
C VAL A 22 -7.12 -34.03 33.46
N GLU A 23 -6.47 -32.91 33.13
CA GLU A 23 -7.11 -31.62 33.03
C GLU A 23 -8.06 -31.75 31.86
N ILE A 24 -9.34 -31.77 32.18
CA ILE A 24 -10.43 -31.70 31.22
C ILE A 24 -10.21 -30.39 30.45
N ILE A 25 -9.58 -30.48 29.28
CA ILE A 25 -9.37 -29.33 28.42
C ILE A 25 -10.77 -28.87 28.03
N PRO A 26 -11.17 -27.64 28.39
CA PRO A 26 -12.50 -27.15 28.06
C PRO A 26 -12.67 -27.18 26.54
N GLU A 27 -13.84 -27.61 26.09
CA GLU A 27 -14.15 -27.66 24.67
C GLU A 27 -14.15 -26.23 24.10
N ILE A 28 -13.14 -25.92 23.30
CA ILE A 28 -12.96 -24.59 22.72
C ILE A 28 -13.89 -24.48 21.51
N GLN A 29 -14.81 -23.52 21.55
CA GLN A 29 -15.60 -23.17 20.36
C GLN A 29 -14.70 -22.50 19.32
N ILE A 30 -14.58 -23.13 18.15
CA ILE A 30 -13.87 -22.56 17.00
C ILE A 30 -14.84 -21.61 16.29
N MET A 31 -14.57 -20.31 16.37
CA MET A 31 -15.32 -19.31 15.63
C MET A 31 -14.77 -19.16 14.21
N GLU A 32 -15.66 -18.84 13.27
CA GLU A 32 -15.27 -18.47 11.91
C GLU A 32 -14.50 -17.14 11.90
N LYS A 33 -13.67 -16.97 10.87
CA LYS A 33 -12.86 -15.77 10.72
C LYS A 33 -13.76 -14.58 10.39
N PHE A 34 -13.87 -13.63 11.32
CA PHE A 34 -14.52 -12.35 11.07
C PHE A 34 -13.68 -11.50 10.11
N ASN A 35 -14.20 -11.24 8.91
CA ASN A 35 -13.59 -10.35 7.91
C ASN A 35 -14.58 -9.23 7.60
N PRO A 36 -14.55 -8.10 8.34
CA PRO A 36 -15.41 -6.97 8.02
C PRO A 36 -15.00 -6.37 6.67
N ASP A 37 -15.99 -5.92 5.91
CA ASP A 37 -15.73 -5.23 4.65
C ASP A 37 -14.99 -3.91 4.91
N PRO A 38 -13.93 -3.63 4.14
CA PRO A 38 -13.21 -2.37 4.27
C PRO A 38 -14.05 -1.21 3.75
N ILE A 39 -13.94 -0.07 4.41
CA ILE A 39 -14.44 1.21 3.92
C ILE A 39 -13.55 1.63 2.75
N VAL A 40 -14.16 1.84 1.59
CA VAL A 40 -13.49 2.22 0.35
C VAL A 40 -13.67 3.71 0.11
N PHE A 41 -12.57 4.41 -0.15
CA PHE A 41 -12.54 5.81 -0.58
C PHE A 41 -12.23 5.88 -2.07
N GLU A 42 -12.98 6.67 -2.81
CA GLU A 42 -12.78 6.86 -4.26
C GLU A 42 -11.52 7.70 -4.52
N ASN A 43 -11.31 8.71 -3.68
CA ASN A 43 -10.23 9.68 -3.87
C ASN A 43 -9.40 9.87 -2.60
N VAL A 44 -8.14 10.27 -2.80
CA VAL A 44 -7.25 10.69 -1.70
C VAL A 44 -7.85 11.86 -0.91
N THR A 45 -8.59 12.76 -1.57
CA THR A 45 -9.23 13.91 -0.94
C THR A 45 -10.29 13.51 0.07
N GLU A 46 -11.11 12.51 -0.23
CA GLU A 46 -12.12 11.99 0.70
C GLU A 46 -11.47 11.39 1.94
N PHE A 47 -10.40 10.60 1.75
CA PHE A 47 -9.63 10.06 2.86
C PHE A 47 -9.03 11.17 3.73
N LYS A 48 -8.51 12.25 3.13
CA LYS A 48 -7.99 13.41 3.88
C LYS A 48 -9.07 14.09 4.72
N GLN A 49 -10.28 14.27 4.18
CA GLN A 49 -11.40 14.83 4.93
C GLN A 49 -11.81 13.91 6.09
N TYR A 50 -11.90 12.61 5.85
CA TYR A 50 -12.21 11.62 6.88
C TYR A 50 -11.14 11.60 8.00
N LEU A 51 -9.86 11.68 7.63
CA LEU A 51 -8.74 11.76 8.57
C LEU A 51 -8.79 13.04 9.41
N ALA A 52 -9.20 14.17 8.83
CA ALA A 52 -9.34 15.43 9.55
C ALA A 52 -10.46 15.36 10.61
N LEU A 53 -11.58 14.70 10.29
CA LEU A 53 -12.72 14.52 11.20
C LEU A 53 -12.41 13.52 12.32
N ASN A 54 -11.72 12.42 12.02
CA ASN A 54 -11.50 11.30 12.94
C ASN A 54 -10.06 11.16 13.42
N LYS A 55 -9.30 12.26 13.44
CA LYS A 55 -7.85 12.25 13.67
C LYS A 55 -7.45 11.52 14.96
N ALA A 56 -8.15 11.78 16.05
CA ALA A 56 -7.84 11.22 17.37
C ALA A 56 -8.01 9.68 17.42
N GLU A 57 -8.95 9.13 16.67
CA GLU A 57 -9.16 7.68 16.60
C GLU A 57 -8.14 7.03 15.65
N MET A 58 -7.93 7.65 14.49
CA MET A 58 -6.99 7.19 13.47
C MET A 58 -5.56 7.13 14.00
N GLU A 59 -5.14 8.11 14.81
CA GLU A 59 -3.81 8.13 15.43
C GLU A 59 -3.64 7.05 16.51
N LYS A 60 -4.70 6.54 17.13
CA LYS A 60 -4.58 5.42 18.09
C LYS A 60 -4.43 4.07 17.39
N MET A 61 -4.85 3.96 16.14
CA MET A 61 -4.83 2.70 15.40
C MET A 61 -3.44 2.38 14.84
N SER A 62 -3.16 1.07 14.73
CA SER A 62 -1.97 0.59 14.03
C SER A 62 -2.16 0.73 12.52
N THR A 63 -1.07 0.94 11.79
CA THR A 63 -1.11 1.00 10.31
C THR A 63 -1.67 -0.29 9.70
N LEU A 64 -1.44 -1.44 10.32
CA LEU A 64 -2.03 -2.70 9.90
C LEU A 64 -3.57 -2.65 9.97
N LYS A 65 -4.12 -2.21 11.11
CA LYS A 65 -5.56 -2.08 11.31
C LYS A 65 -6.16 -1.06 10.35
N LEU A 66 -5.48 0.07 10.15
CA LEU A 66 -5.88 1.09 9.17
C LEU A 66 -5.96 0.51 7.75
N ASN A 67 -4.96 -0.26 7.30
CA ASN A 67 -4.96 -0.84 5.95
C ASN A 67 -5.94 -2.02 5.78
N MET A 68 -6.43 -2.60 6.88
CA MET A 68 -7.51 -3.59 6.88
C MET A 68 -8.88 -2.92 6.81
N GLN A 69 -9.09 -1.85 7.58
CA GLN A 69 -10.38 -1.15 7.65
C GLN A 69 -10.60 -0.19 6.48
N PHE A 70 -9.55 0.39 5.93
CA PHE A 70 -9.65 1.44 4.93
C PHE A 70 -8.90 1.06 3.66
N LYS A 71 -9.56 1.27 2.52
CA LYS A 71 -8.99 1.13 1.18
C LYS A 71 -9.18 2.43 0.43
N ILE A 72 -8.13 2.86 -0.27
CA ILE A 72 -8.16 4.07 -1.09
C ILE A 72 -7.92 3.61 -2.52
N LYS A 73 -8.82 3.95 -3.45
CA LYS A 73 -8.64 3.64 -4.86
C LYS A 73 -7.39 4.33 -5.41
N GLY A 74 -6.76 3.73 -6.42
CA GLY A 74 -5.47 4.21 -6.95
C GLY A 74 -4.23 3.61 -6.26
N GLY A 75 -4.37 2.51 -5.52
CA GLY A 75 -3.22 1.74 -5.02
C GLY A 75 -2.46 2.39 -3.86
N TYR A 76 -3.11 3.31 -3.12
CA TYR A 76 -2.51 3.94 -1.95
C TYR A 76 -2.57 3.01 -0.73
N ARG A 77 -1.46 2.95 0.02
CA ARG A 77 -1.36 2.34 1.34
C ARG A 77 -1.17 3.39 2.42
N ILE A 78 -1.81 3.17 3.56
CA ILE A 78 -1.65 4.00 4.74
C ILE A 78 -0.34 3.60 5.43
N ILE A 79 0.54 4.56 5.61
CA ILE A 79 1.82 4.40 6.31
C ILE A 79 1.94 5.42 7.43
N ARG A 80 2.92 5.21 8.31
CA ARG A 80 3.28 6.16 9.35
C ARG A 80 4.68 6.67 9.09
N LEU A 81 4.82 7.98 8.92
CA LEU A 81 6.11 8.65 8.78
C LEU A 81 6.25 9.66 9.92
N LYS A 82 7.29 9.48 10.75
CA LYS A 82 7.59 10.37 11.90
C LYS A 82 6.37 10.60 12.81
N GLY A 83 5.60 9.54 13.08
CA GLY A 83 4.40 9.58 13.91
C GLY A 83 3.12 10.02 13.20
N GLN A 84 3.21 10.64 12.02
CA GLN A 84 2.07 11.12 11.24
C GLN A 84 1.58 10.08 10.24
N ILE A 85 0.27 10.07 10.01
CA ILE A 85 -0.35 9.22 8.99
C ILE A 85 -0.09 9.82 7.62
N SER A 86 0.42 9.01 6.70
CA SER A 86 0.73 9.41 5.33
C SER A 86 0.27 8.32 4.36
N LEU A 87 0.17 8.67 3.09
CA LEU A 87 -0.18 7.72 2.03
C LEU A 87 1.05 7.44 1.17
N ARG A 88 1.21 6.18 0.78
CA ARG A 88 2.25 5.73 -0.14
C ARG A 88 1.62 4.96 -1.28
N LEU A 89 1.96 5.33 -2.51
CA LEU A 89 1.58 4.55 -3.68
C LEU A 89 2.32 3.21 -3.72
N TRP A 90 1.61 2.18 -4.13
CA TRP A 90 2.21 0.88 -4.31
C TRP A 90 3.15 0.86 -5.53
N PRO A 91 4.31 0.16 -5.49
CA PRO A 91 5.33 0.26 -6.53
C PRO A 91 4.89 -0.06 -7.96
N LYS A 92 3.82 -0.85 -8.16
CA LYS A 92 3.34 -1.20 -9.51
C LYS A 92 2.58 -0.03 -10.11
N GLU A 93 1.67 0.54 -9.33
CA GLU A 93 0.85 1.70 -9.64
C GLU A 93 1.72 2.95 -9.80
N GLN A 94 2.81 3.05 -9.04
CA GLN A 94 3.76 4.16 -9.14
C GLN A 94 4.51 4.18 -10.48
N LYS A 95 4.77 3.00 -11.08
CA LYS A 95 5.36 2.93 -12.42
C LYS A 95 4.36 3.38 -13.48
N LEU A 96 3.09 3.02 -13.32
CA LEU A 96 2.02 3.40 -14.24
C LEU A 96 1.81 4.93 -14.27
N GLU A 97 1.74 5.55 -13.08
CA GLU A 97 1.55 7.00 -12.95
C GLU A 97 2.71 7.79 -13.57
N ARG A 98 3.96 7.35 -13.36
CA ARG A 98 5.13 7.96 -14.01
C ARG A 98 5.10 7.79 -15.54
N GLN A 99 4.60 6.66 -16.03
CA GLN A 99 4.46 6.44 -17.47
C GLN A 99 3.42 7.40 -18.07
N SER A 100 2.27 7.58 -17.43
CA SER A 100 1.28 8.57 -17.89
C SER A 100 1.84 9.98 -17.88
N GLU A 101 2.53 10.39 -16.81
CA GLU A 101 3.17 11.72 -16.75
C GLU A 101 4.19 11.92 -17.89
N THR A 102 4.94 10.87 -18.25
CA THR A 102 5.91 10.93 -19.35
C THR A 102 5.20 11.10 -20.70
N ILE A 103 4.09 10.41 -20.91
CA ILE A 103 3.28 10.53 -22.14
C ILE A 103 2.71 11.94 -22.27
N ASP A 104 2.17 12.49 -21.20
CA ASP A 104 1.62 13.86 -21.20
C ASP A 104 2.70 14.91 -21.51
N GLN A 105 3.92 14.70 -20.99
CA GLN A 105 5.08 15.55 -21.30
C GLN A 105 5.50 15.45 -22.77
N MET A 106 5.50 14.23 -23.34
CA MET A 106 5.79 14.01 -24.75
C MET A 106 4.76 14.73 -25.63
N GLN A 107 3.46 14.57 -25.34
CA GLN A 107 2.40 15.25 -26.09
C GLN A 107 2.51 16.79 -26.02
N ASN A 108 2.88 17.33 -24.86
CA ASN A 108 3.12 18.77 -24.71
C ASN A 108 4.32 19.23 -25.55
N LEU A 109 5.41 18.45 -25.57
CA LEU A 109 6.57 18.74 -26.40
C LEU A 109 6.22 18.73 -27.89
N ASP A 110 5.46 17.74 -28.35
CA ASP A 110 5.01 17.64 -29.73
C ASP A 110 4.19 18.87 -30.14
N GLN A 111 3.22 19.28 -29.32
CA GLN A 111 2.43 20.50 -29.55
C GLN A 111 3.29 21.77 -29.62
N ARG A 112 4.31 21.87 -28.76
CA ARG A 112 5.24 23.02 -28.76
C ARG A 112 6.12 23.02 -30.00
N LEU A 113 6.55 21.85 -30.47
CA LEU A 113 7.32 21.70 -31.71
C LEU A 113 6.47 22.07 -32.92
N GLU A 114 5.25 21.54 -33.03
CA GLU A 114 4.30 21.90 -34.10
C GLU A 114 4.04 23.41 -34.14
N SER A 115 3.82 24.02 -32.97
CA SER A 115 3.62 25.47 -32.86
C SER A 115 4.85 26.26 -33.32
N LEU A 116 6.06 25.77 -33.01
CA LEU A 116 7.31 26.40 -33.41
C LEU A 116 7.56 26.26 -34.92
N ILE A 117 7.31 25.08 -35.49
CA ILE A 117 7.40 24.83 -36.93
C ILE A 117 6.45 25.78 -37.68
N ALA A 118 5.19 25.88 -37.24
CA ALA A 118 4.23 26.81 -37.83
C ALA A 118 4.68 28.28 -37.73
N ALA A 119 5.30 28.68 -36.60
CA ALA A 119 5.84 30.02 -36.43
C ALA A 119 7.06 30.31 -37.32
N LEU A 120 7.87 29.30 -37.64
CA LEU A 120 9.03 29.45 -38.54
C LEU A 120 8.61 29.48 -40.01
N LEU A 121 7.66 28.61 -40.41
CA LEU A 121 7.06 28.61 -41.75
C LEU A 121 6.36 29.94 -42.04
N SER A 122 5.56 30.46 -41.11
CA SER A 122 4.87 31.75 -41.28
C SER A 122 5.83 32.94 -41.41
N LYS A 123 7.07 32.81 -40.93
CA LYS A 123 8.14 33.82 -41.08
C LYS A 123 9.03 33.57 -42.30
N ASN A 124 8.74 32.56 -43.12
CA ASN A 124 9.59 32.10 -44.23
C ASN A 124 11.05 31.86 -43.82
N ILE A 125 11.29 31.44 -42.57
CA ILE A 125 12.63 31.09 -42.08
C ILE A 125 13.03 29.69 -42.56
N ILE A 126 12.03 28.80 -42.65
CA ILE A 126 12.14 27.45 -43.20
C ILE A 126 11.02 27.26 -44.24
N THR A 127 11.16 26.26 -45.11
CA THR A 127 10.19 25.86 -46.12
C THR A 127 9.69 24.44 -45.89
N GLU A 128 8.59 24.05 -46.52
CA GLU A 128 8.09 22.67 -46.42
C GLU A 128 9.07 21.63 -47.00
N GLU A 129 9.98 22.05 -47.90
CA GLU A 129 11.04 21.19 -48.42
C GLU A 129 12.10 20.85 -47.35
N ASP A 130 12.31 21.73 -46.37
CA ASP A 130 13.27 21.52 -45.26
C ASP A 130 12.74 20.54 -44.20
N LEU A 131 11.46 20.16 -44.26
CA LEU A 131 10.79 19.26 -43.31
C LEU A 131 10.67 17.82 -43.83
N ASN A 132 11.06 17.55 -45.08
CA ASN A 132 10.94 16.25 -45.76
C ASN A 132 12.23 15.42 -45.72
#